data_AF-A0A915KRM1-F1
#
_entry.id   AF-A0A915KRM1-F1
#
_cell.length_a   1.000
_cell.length_b   1.000
_cell.length_c   1.000
_cell.angle_alpha   90.00
_cell.angle_beta   90.00
_cell.angle_gamma   90.00
#
_symmetry.space_group_name_H-M   'P 1'
#
loop_
_entity.id
_entity.type
_entity.pdbx_description
1 polymer ?
#
loop_
_entity_poly.entity_id
_entity_poly.type
_entity_poly.pdbx_seq_one_letter_code
_entity_poly.pdbx_strand_id
1 'polypeptide(L)'
;MSRRQMIDDADYGSSDQTEDQIRGGPQSDEDEAEAKRKMEERERKKAEVRKRLEEAGRAKKAKKGFLTPERKKKLRQLLMKKAAEDLKQQQLLKEQERQKILSQRIIALPDVDSIADLKRLQDIASQFHAKIAELEDSKYDLEYNVRQKDFEINELTIQVNDLRGKFVKPTLKKVSKYDNKFAKLQKKPEQTINFRENLRQVKTDKFGLEQLKGGKDEKKEGEATAD
;
A
#
# COMPACT_ATOMS: atom_id res chain seq x y z
N MET A 1 30.42 59.76 -57.04
CA MET A 1 31.04 60.51 -55.92
C MET A 1 31.67 59.49 -54.99
N SER A 2 32.98 59.28 -55.15
CA SER A 2 34.05 59.74 -54.24
C SER A 2 34.27 58.74 -53.10
N ARG A 3 35.33 57.94 -53.20
CA ARG A 3 36.72 58.18 -52.73
C ARG A 3 36.85 57.75 -51.26
N ARG A 4 37.58 56.68 -50.93
CA ARG A 4 39.05 56.49 -51.03
C ARG A 4 39.80 57.33 -50.00
N GLN A 5 40.36 56.64 -49.02
CA GLN A 5 41.60 56.91 -48.27
C GLN A 5 41.88 55.58 -47.55
N MET A 6 42.78 54.69 -47.99
CA MET A 6 44.16 54.85 -48.46
C MET A 6 45.03 55.56 -47.42
N ILE A 7 45.84 54.75 -46.74
CA ILE A 7 47.22 54.92 -46.24
C ILE A 7 47.72 53.46 -46.24
N ASP A 8 48.35 52.92 -47.29
CA ASP A 8 49.75 53.11 -47.77
C ASP A 8 50.76 52.83 -46.63
N ASP A 9 51.29 51.62 -46.53
CA ASP A 9 52.48 51.08 -47.25
C ASP A 9 53.80 51.64 -46.70
N ALA A 10 54.53 50.78 -45.98
CA ALA A 10 55.99 50.66 -46.05
C ALA A 10 56.41 49.40 -45.28
N ASP A 11 57.36 48.58 -45.68
CA ASP A 11 58.01 48.20 -46.94
C ASP A 11 58.85 46.98 -46.51
N TYR A 12 59.27 46.16 -47.48
CA TYR A 12 60.44 45.28 -47.39
C TYR A 12 60.28 44.01 -46.52
N GLY A 13 60.35 42.77 -47.01
CA GLY A 13 60.99 42.26 -48.21
C GLY A 13 61.70 40.95 -47.83
N SER A 14 61.52 39.93 -48.68
CA SER A 14 62.44 38.81 -48.89
C SER A 14 62.49 37.65 -47.88
N SER A 15 61.96 36.51 -48.36
CA SER A 15 62.57 35.18 -48.36
C SER A 15 63.26 34.67 -47.09
N ASP A 16 62.67 33.64 -46.44
CA ASP A 16 63.37 32.36 -46.37
C ASP A 16 62.39 31.20 -46.18
N GLN A 17 62.58 30.16 -46.98
CA GLN A 17 61.93 28.86 -46.81
C GLN A 17 62.76 28.10 -45.78
N THR A 18 62.21 27.84 -44.60
CA THR A 18 62.73 26.78 -43.73
C THR A 18 61.59 25.90 -43.24
N GLU A 19 61.50 24.73 -43.87
CA GLU A 19 60.78 23.58 -43.35
C GLU A 19 61.43 23.14 -42.02
N ASP A 20 60.89 23.61 -40.89
CA ASP A 20 61.22 22.98 -39.61
C ASP A 20 60.23 21.86 -39.32
N GLN A 21 60.61 20.67 -39.79
CA GLN A 21 60.18 19.39 -39.23
C GLN A 21 60.45 19.41 -37.71
N ILE A 22 59.43 19.70 -36.90
CA ILE A 22 59.51 19.47 -35.45
C ILE A 22 59.39 17.96 -35.22
N ARG A 23 60.56 17.35 -35.32
CA ARG A 23 60.97 16.04 -34.86
C ARG A 23 60.43 15.81 -33.45
N GLY A 24 59.56 14.81 -33.29
CA GLY A 24 59.17 14.29 -31.98
C GLY A 24 60.42 13.85 -31.21
N GLY A 25 60.80 14.65 -30.21
CA GLY A 25 61.82 14.32 -29.21
C GLY A 25 61.19 13.59 -28.02
N PRO A 26 61.97 12.81 -27.26
CA PRO A 26 61.47 11.95 -26.19
C PRO A 26 60.84 12.81 -25.09
N GLN A 27 59.63 12.46 -24.65
CA GLN A 27 59.03 13.03 -23.44
C GLN A 27 60.00 12.82 -22.29
N SER A 28 60.38 13.90 -21.62
CA SER A 28 61.25 13.84 -20.45
C SER A 28 60.51 13.09 -19.33
N ASP A 29 61.21 12.20 -18.63
CA ASP A 29 60.65 11.45 -17.49
C ASP A 29 60.12 12.38 -16.36
N GLU A 30 60.54 13.65 -16.37
CA GLU A 30 60.12 14.69 -15.43
C GLU A 30 58.68 15.18 -15.70
N ASP A 31 58.27 15.35 -16.97
CA ASP A 31 56.91 15.77 -17.34
C ASP A 31 55.87 14.69 -17.01
N GLU A 32 56.24 13.41 -17.19
CA GLU A 32 55.40 12.29 -16.78
C GLU A 32 55.26 12.17 -15.26
N ALA A 33 56.35 12.45 -14.53
CA ALA A 33 56.34 12.42 -13.07
C ALA A 33 55.46 13.54 -12.48
N GLU A 34 55.48 14.73 -13.07
CA GLU A 34 54.63 15.84 -12.67
C GLU A 34 53.14 15.58 -12.98
N ALA A 35 52.84 14.99 -14.14
CA ALA A 35 51.47 14.56 -14.48
C ALA A 35 50.94 13.50 -13.52
N LYS A 36 51.77 12.52 -13.13
CA LYS A 36 51.43 11.48 -12.14
C LYS A 36 51.15 12.09 -10.76
N ARG A 37 51.96 13.04 -10.29
CA ARG A 37 51.73 13.77 -9.02
C ARG A 37 50.41 14.55 -9.02
N LYS A 38 50.10 15.25 -10.13
CA LYS A 38 48.86 16.02 -10.28
C LYS A 38 47.61 15.13 -10.33
N MET A 39 47.71 13.95 -10.92
CA MET A 39 46.65 12.94 -10.92
C MET A 39 46.43 12.35 -9.53
N GLU A 40 47.51 12.01 -8.83
CA GLU A 40 47.45 11.49 -7.47
C GLU A 40 46.86 12.51 -6.48
N GLU A 41 47.19 13.79 -6.63
CA GLU A 41 46.62 14.86 -5.80
C GLU A 41 45.10 15.04 -6.05
N ARG A 42 44.66 14.93 -7.31
CA ARG A 42 43.24 14.94 -7.68
C ARG A 42 42.49 13.72 -7.14
N GLU A 43 43.11 12.55 -7.17
CA GLU A 43 42.54 11.33 -6.60
C GLU A 43 42.44 11.40 -5.08
N ARG A 44 43.45 11.94 -4.39
CA ARG A 44 43.41 12.20 -2.94
C ARG A 44 42.29 13.16 -2.57
N LYS A 45 42.16 14.29 -3.28
CA LYS A 45 41.05 15.25 -3.09
C LYS A 45 39.68 14.60 -3.34
N LYS A 46 39.56 13.74 -4.35
CA LYS A 46 38.32 13.01 -4.66
C LYS A 46 37.99 11.96 -3.60
N ALA A 47 38.99 11.25 -3.09
CA ALA A 47 38.84 10.26 -2.02
C ALA A 47 38.43 10.93 -0.70
N GLU A 48 38.99 12.08 -0.38
CA GLU A 48 38.64 12.87 0.80
C GLU A 48 37.19 13.37 0.74
N VAL A 49 36.76 13.92 -0.41
CA VAL A 49 35.36 14.33 -0.61
C VAL A 49 34.40 13.15 -0.50
N ARG A 50 34.76 11.99 -1.06
CA ARG A 50 33.97 10.76 -0.96
C ARG A 50 33.87 10.27 0.49
N LYS A 51 34.97 10.31 1.24
CA LYS A 51 35.01 9.95 2.66
C LYS A 51 34.14 10.90 3.51
N ARG A 52 34.23 12.20 3.26
CA ARG A 52 33.40 13.22 3.92
C ARG A 52 31.90 13.04 3.62
N LEU A 53 31.55 12.68 2.38
CA LEU A 53 30.18 12.37 1.99
C LEU A 53 29.68 11.07 2.63
N GLU A 54 30.53 10.05 2.77
CA GLU A 54 30.18 8.79 3.42
C GLU A 54 29.98 8.96 4.93
N GLU A 55 30.86 9.70 5.61
CA GLU A 55 30.76 10.00 7.04
C GLU A 55 29.52 10.84 7.36
N ALA A 56 29.21 11.86 6.54
CA ALA A 56 27.97 12.62 6.64
C ALA A 56 26.72 11.75 6.39
N GLY A 57 26.83 10.75 5.51
CA GLY A 57 25.77 9.75 5.26
C GLY A 57 25.57 8.76 6.41
N ARG A 58 26.66 8.33 7.07
CA ARG A 58 26.62 7.43 8.24
C ARG A 58 26.01 8.11 9.46
N ALA A 59 26.35 9.38 9.72
CA ALA A 59 25.76 10.16 10.81
C ALA A 59 24.23 10.37 10.64
N LYS A 60 23.74 10.47 9.40
CA LYS A 60 22.30 10.51 9.08
C LYS A 60 21.61 9.15 9.22
N LYS A 61 22.33 8.04 8.98
CA LYS A 61 21.80 6.67 9.17
C LYS A 61 21.73 6.27 10.64
N ALA A 62 22.65 6.74 11.48
CA ALA A 62 22.67 6.47 12.92
C ALA A 62 21.50 7.12 13.69
N LYS A 63 20.91 8.20 13.15
CA LYS A 63 19.72 8.87 13.73
C LYS A 63 18.36 8.28 13.28
N LYS A 64 18.36 7.14 12.57
CA LYS A 64 17.13 6.48 12.06
C LYS A 64 16.44 5.72 13.20
N GLY A 65 15.68 6.47 13.99
CA GLY A 65 15.11 6.05 15.29
C GLY A 65 14.35 4.73 15.30
N PHE A 66 14.52 4.01 16.42
CA PHE A 66 13.79 2.89 17.06
C PHE A 66 13.06 1.81 16.22
N LEU A 67 12.55 2.11 15.04
CA LEU A 67 11.79 1.19 14.21
C LEU A 67 12.11 1.38 12.73
N THR A 68 12.51 0.30 12.05
CA THR A 68 12.67 0.34 10.60
C THR A 68 11.32 0.65 9.93
N PRO A 69 11.29 1.41 8.82
CA PRO A 69 10.05 1.73 8.11
C PRO A 69 9.23 0.48 7.73
N GLU A 70 9.91 -0.62 7.39
CA GLU A 70 9.30 -1.92 7.10
C GLU A 70 8.61 -2.53 8.32
N ARG A 71 9.27 -2.50 9.49
CA ARG A 71 8.68 -2.99 10.74
C ARG A 71 7.47 -2.14 11.16
N LYS A 72 7.53 -0.81 10.97
CA LYS A 72 6.38 0.09 11.19
C LYS A 72 5.20 -0.24 10.28
N LYS A 73 5.46 -0.53 9.00
CA LYS A 73 4.42 -0.95 8.04
C LYS A 73 3.78 -2.29 8.44
N LYS A 74 4.61 -3.28 8.77
CA LYS A 74 4.13 -4.61 9.23
C LYS A 74 3.29 -4.48 10.50
N LEU A 75 3.73 -3.66 11.45
CA LEU A 75 2.98 -3.42 12.69
C LEU A 75 1.61 -2.78 12.42
N ARG A 76 1.54 -1.74 11.58
CA ARG A 76 0.26 -1.13 11.18
C ARG A 76 -0.69 -2.13 10.53
N GLN A 77 -0.17 -3.00 9.66
CA GLN A 77 -0.96 -4.06 9.04
C GLN A 77 -1.50 -5.06 10.08
N LEU A 78 -0.67 -5.48 11.04
CA LEU A 78 -1.12 -6.37 12.12
C LEU A 78 -2.18 -5.71 13.01
N LEU A 79 -2.01 -4.43 13.34
CA LEU A 79 -3.00 -3.68 14.12
C LEU A 79 -4.33 -3.54 13.39
N MET A 80 -4.31 -3.25 12.08
CA MET A 80 -5.54 -3.19 11.29
C MET A 80 -6.22 -4.55 11.14
N LYS A 81 -5.44 -5.63 10.97
CA LYS A 81 -5.97 -7.00 10.94
C LYS A 81 -6.65 -7.37 12.25
N LYS A 82 -5.95 -7.13 13.37
CA LYS A 82 -6.52 -7.37 14.71
C LYS A 82 -7.77 -6.53 14.95
N ALA A 83 -7.75 -5.23 14.62
CA ALA A 83 -8.92 -4.37 14.77
C ALA A 83 -10.12 -4.86 13.94
N ALA A 84 -9.87 -5.39 12.72
CA ALA A 84 -10.93 -5.97 11.89
C ALA A 84 -11.46 -7.30 12.46
N GLU A 85 -10.59 -8.13 13.04
CA GLU A 85 -10.98 -9.36 13.74
C GLU A 85 -11.80 -9.04 14.99
N ASP A 86 -11.33 -8.13 15.83
CA ASP A 86 -12.00 -7.68 17.06
C ASP A 86 -13.37 -7.07 16.73
N LEU A 87 -13.47 -6.26 15.67
CA LEU A 87 -14.74 -5.70 15.19
C LEU A 87 -15.75 -6.78 14.80
N LYS A 88 -15.31 -7.83 14.09
CA LYS A 88 -16.17 -8.96 13.71
C LYS A 88 -16.61 -9.77 14.92
N GLN A 89 -15.71 -10.01 15.87
CA GLN A 89 -16.04 -10.70 17.12
C GLN A 89 -17.06 -9.91 17.94
N GLN A 90 -16.89 -8.59 18.05
CA GLN A 90 -17.85 -7.73 18.75
C GLN A 90 -19.23 -7.74 18.08
N GLN A 91 -19.29 -7.72 16.74
CA GLN A 91 -20.53 -7.84 15.99
C GLN A 91 -21.24 -9.16 16.26
N LEU A 92 -20.49 -10.27 16.26
CA LEU A 92 -21.03 -11.60 16.56
C LEU A 92 -21.57 -11.67 18.00
N LEU A 93 -20.82 -11.18 18.98
CA LEU A 93 -21.26 -11.14 20.38
C LEU A 93 -22.50 -10.28 20.55
N LYS A 94 -22.56 -9.12 19.91
CA LYS A 94 -23.72 -8.22 19.94
C LYS A 94 -24.95 -8.88 19.31
N GLU A 95 -24.78 -9.63 18.22
CA GLU A 95 -25.89 -10.36 17.60
C GLU A 95 -26.36 -11.53 18.47
N GLN A 96 -25.45 -12.26 19.11
CA GLN A 96 -25.80 -13.31 20.06
C GLN A 96 -26.53 -12.75 21.28
N GLU A 97 -26.06 -11.63 21.83
CA GLU A 97 -26.72 -10.94 22.94
C GLU A 97 -28.10 -10.43 22.53
N ARG A 98 -28.23 -9.86 21.32
CA ARG A 98 -29.52 -9.47 20.75
C ARG A 98 -30.47 -10.66 20.68
N GLN A 99 -30.04 -11.81 20.16
CA GLN A 99 -30.86 -13.01 20.09
C GLN A 99 -31.28 -13.50 21.49
N LYS A 100 -30.38 -13.49 22.47
CA LYS A 100 -30.69 -13.83 23.86
C LYS A 100 -31.75 -12.89 24.45
N ILE A 101 -31.57 -11.58 24.31
CA ILE A 101 -32.51 -10.58 24.83
C ILE A 101 -33.88 -10.71 24.15
N LEU A 102 -33.91 -10.91 22.83
CA LEU A 102 -35.17 -11.12 22.10
C LEU A 102 -35.88 -12.39 22.58
N SER A 103 -35.16 -13.49 22.78
CA SER A 103 -35.75 -14.73 23.29
C SER A 103 -36.34 -14.60 24.70
N GLN A 104 -35.77 -13.72 25.54
CA GLN A 104 -36.25 -13.45 26.90
C GLN A 104 -37.43 -12.48 26.93
N ARG A 105 -37.46 -11.49 26.02
CA ARG A 105 -38.47 -10.43 26.01
C ARG A 105 -39.71 -10.79 25.19
N ILE A 106 -39.55 -11.58 24.13
CA ILE A 106 -40.68 -12.00 23.29
C ILE A 106 -41.44 -13.09 24.04
N ILE A 107 -42.72 -12.84 24.29
CA ILE A 107 -43.64 -13.85 24.82
C ILE A 107 -43.81 -14.90 23.72
N ALA A 108 -43.46 -16.15 24.03
CA ALA A 108 -43.70 -17.26 23.11
C ALA A 108 -45.20 -17.36 22.82
N LEU A 109 -45.55 -17.55 21.55
CA LEU A 109 -46.94 -17.65 21.15
C LEU A 109 -47.55 -18.89 21.83
N PRO A 110 -48.62 -18.75 22.62
CA PRO A 110 -49.30 -19.90 23.18
C PRO A 110 -49.89 -20.76 22.07
N ASP A 111 -50.02 -22.06 22.29
CA ASP A 111 -50.68 -22.97 21.36
C ASP A 111 -52.19 -22.68 21.35
N VAL A 112 -52.58 -21.76 20.47
CA VAL A 112 -53.96 -21.26 20.34
C VAL A 112 -54.91 -22.32 19.79
N ASP A 113 -54.41 -23.28 19.00
CA ASP A 113 -55.23 -24.32 18.37
C ASP A 113 -55.69 -25.39 19.38
N SER A 114 -54.94 -25.55 20.48
CA SER A 114 -55.29 -26.44 21.58
C SER A 114 -56.33 -25.83 22.54
N ILE A 115 -56.55 -24.51 22.50
CA ILE A 115 -57.43 -23.81 23.44
C ILE A 115 -58.87 -23.80 22.91
N ALA A 116 -59.70 -24.71 23.42
CA ALA A 116 -61.12 -24.77 23.09
C ALA A 116 -61.99 -23.70 23.77
N ASP A 117 -61.50 -23.06 24.84
CA ASP A 117 -62.24 -22.04 25.59
C ASP A 117 -62.11 -20.64 24.95
N LEU A 118 -63.22 -20.13 24.43
CA LEU A 118 -63.33 -18.81 23.79
C LEU A 118 -62.91 -17.66 24.71
N LYS A 119 -63.25 -17.73 26.00
CA LYS A 119 -62.95 -16.64 26.94
C LYS A 119 -61.44 -16.51 27.16
N ARG A 120 -60.78 -17.65 27.34
CA ARG A 120 -59.32 -17.70 27.47
C ARG A 120 -58.60 -17.16 26.24
N LEU A 121 -59.12 -17.43 25.04
CA LEU A 121 -58.57 -16.89 23.80
C LEU A 121 -58.70 -15.36 23.72
N GLN A 122 -59.85 -14.81 24.14
CA GLN A 122 -60.06 -13.36 24.22
C GLN A 122 -59.12 -12.68 25.23
N ASP A 123 -58.91 -13.30 26.40
CA ASP A 123 -58.01 -12.77 27.42
C ASP A 123 -56.56 -12.70 26.91
N ILE A 124 -56.09 -13.75 26.21
CA ILE A 124 -54.76 -13.78 25.58
C ILE A 124 -54.63 -12.66 24.54
N ALA A 125 -55.63 -12.49 23.66
CA ALA A 125 -55.61 -11.44 22.66
C ALA A 125 -55.54 -10.03 23.29
N SER A 126 -56.30 -9.81 24.38
CA SER A 126 -56.28 -8.55 25.12
C SER A 126 -54.92 -8.27 25.76
N GLN A 127 -54.27 -9.29 26.34
CA GLN A 127 -52.93 -9.17 26.92
C GLN A 127 -51.87 -8.81 25.86
N PHE A 128 -51.90 -9.45 24.70
CA PHE A 128 -50.99 -9.11 23.59
C PHE A 128 -51.23 -7.68 23.09
N HIS A 129 -52.49 -7.26 22.94
CA HIS A 129 -52.81 -5.90 22.53
C HIS A 129 -52.28 -4.85 23.53
N ALA A 130 -52.50 -5.06 24.83
CA ALA A 130 -51.97 -4.18 25.87
C ALA A 130 -50.43 -4.13 25.84
N LYS A 131 -49.77 -5.28 25.62
CA LYS A 131 -48.32 -5.34 25.54
C LYS A 131 -47.77 -4.62 24.32
N ILE A 132 -48.44 -4.71 23.17
CA ILE A 132 -48.07 -3.98 21.95
C ILE A 132 -48.12 -2.48 22.20
N ALA A 133 -49.19 -1.97 22.81
CA ALA A 133 -49.33 -0.54 23.11
C ALA A 133 -48.18 -0.03 24.01
N GLU A 134 -47.81 -0.77 25.06
CA GLU A 134 -46.67 -0.43 25.94
C GLU A 134 -45.33 -0.44 25.18
N LEU A 135 -45.13 -1.41 24.30
CA LEU A 135 -43.91 -1.52 23.49
C LEU A 135 -43.81 -0.43 22.43
N GLU A 136 -44.93 0.00 21.85
CA GLU A 136 -44.99 1.11 20.89
C GLU A 136 -44.62 2.43 21.56
N ASP A 137 -45.12 2.69 22.77
CA ASP A 137 -44.76 3.87 23.57
C ASP A 137 -43.26 3.89 23.89
N SER A 138 -42.75 2.77 24.43
CA SER A 138 -41.31 2.62 24.73
C SER A 138 -40.43 2.76 23.48
N LYS A 139 -40.90 2.27 22.33
CA LYS A 139 -40.20 2.38 21.05
C LYS A 139 -40.16 3.84 20.60
N TYR A 140 -41.26 4.57 20.71
CA TYR A 140 -41.31 5.98 20.33
C TYR A 140 -40.30 6.81 21.13
N ASP A 141 -40.25 6.63 22.45
CA ASP A 141 -39.29 7.33 23.31
C ASP A 141 -37.83 7.02 22.92
N LEU A 142 -37.52 5.74 22.67
CA LEU A 142 -36.18 5.34 22.23
C LEU A 142 -35.82 5.96 20.87
N GLU A 143 -36.74 5.93 19.91
CA GLU A 143 -36.52 6.54 18.59
C GLU A 143 -36.33 8.06 18.69
N TYR A 144 -37.12 8.74 19.51
CA TYR A 144 -36.99 10.18 19.71
C TYR A 144 -35.62 10.54 20.29
N ASN A 145 -35.17 9.80 21.30
CA ASN A 145 -33.84 9.97 21.89
C ASN A 145 -32.73 9.73 20.87
N VAL A 146 -32.83 8.67 20.07
CA VAL A 146 -31.86 8.39 18.99
C VAL A 146 -31.80 9.54 17.98
N ARG A 147 -32.96 10.03 17.53
CA ARG A 147 -33.03 11.18 16.61
C ARG A 147 -32.35 12.41 17.20
N GLN A 148 -32.61 12.72 18.47
CA GLN A 148 -31.98 13.86 19.15
C GLN A 148 -30.45 13.71 19.18
N LYS A 149 -29.95 12.50 19.46
CA LYS A 149 -28.50 12.21 19.42
C LYS A 149 -27.92 12.29 18.02
N ASP A 150 -28.64 11.86 16.99
CA ASP A 150 -28.20 12.01 15.60
C ASP A 150 -28.08 13.49 15.20
N PHE A 151 -29.03 14.33 15.62
CA PHE A 151 -28.93 15.78 15.43
C PHE A 151 -27.71 16.37 16.16
N GLU A 152 -27.51 15.99 17.42
CA GLU A 152 -26.35 16.43 18.22
C GLU A 152 -25.01 16.03 17.55
N ILE A 153 -24.90 14.78 17.06
CA ILE A 153 -23.73 14.30 16.33
C ILE A 153 -23.51 15.10 15.05
N ASN A 154 -24.57 15.40 14.31
CA ASN A 154 -24.47 16.17 13.07
C ASN A 154 -23.99 17.60 13.35
N GLU A 155 -24.56 18.27 14.35
CA GLU A 155 -24.14 19.60 14.79
C GLU A 155 -22.68 19.63 15.21
N LEU A 156 -22.26 18.67 16.06
CA LEU A 156 -20.86 18.54 16.47
C LEU A 156 -19.94 18.25 15.27
N THR A 157 -20.39 17.45 14.31
CA THR A 157 -19.63 17.15 13.09
C THR A 157 -19.43 18.41 12.25
N ILE A 158 -20.46 19.24 12.10
CA ILE A 158 -20.37 20.55 11.41
C ILE A 158 -19.36 21.45 12.14
N GLN A 159 -19.49 21.60 13.46
CA GLN A 159 -18.58 22.42 14.27
C GLN A 159 -17.12 21.97 14.13
N VAL A 160 -16.85 20.66 14.21
CA VAL A 160 -15.50 20.12 14.02
C VAL A 160 -14.96 20.40 12.61
N ASN A 161 -15.81 20.35 11.59
CA ASN A 161 -15.41 20.62 10.21
C ASN A 161 -15.14 22.11 9.97
N ASP A 162 -15.94 23.00 10.54
CA ASP A 162 -15.74 24.45 10.45
C ASP A 162 -14.47 24.88 11.21
N LEU A 163 -14.19 24.29 12.38
CA LEU A 163 -12.94 24.49 13.12
C LEU A 163 -11.71 23.98 12.37
N ARG A 164 -11.82 22.83 11.68
CA ARG A 164 -10.75 22.31 10.82
C ARG A 164 -10.60 23.11 9.52
N GLY A 165 -11.58 23.95 9.19
CA GLY A 165 -11.68 24.73 7.96
C GLY A 165 -12.30 23.91 6.82
N LYS A 166 -13.44 24.37 6.29
CA LYS A 166 -14.12 23.80 5.11
C LYS A 166 -13.20 23.62 3.89
N PHE A 167 -12.17 24.46 3.79
CA PHE A 167 -11.08 24.37 2.82
C PHE A 167 -9.76 24.04 3.52
N VAL A 168 -9.63 22.84 4.09
CA VAL A 168 -8.29 22.27 4.32
C VAL A 168 -7.66 22.15 2.93
N LYS A 169 -6.81 23.12 2.55
CA LYS A 169 -6.12 23.12 1.25
C LYS A 169 -5.43 21.77 1.12
N PRO A 170 -5.91 20.86 0.25
CA PRO A 170 -5.28 19.57 0.11
C PRO A 170 -3.85 19.84 -0.30
N THR A 171 -2.88 19.28 0.41
CA THR A 171 -1.47 19.46 0.05
C THR A 171 -1.29 18.90 -1.36
N LEU A 172 -1.17 19.78 -2.35
CA LEU A 172 -1.06 19.40 -3.76
C LEU A 172 0.23 18.62 -3.92
N LYS A 173 0.13 17.29 -4.02
CA LYS A 173 1.26 16.44 -4.38
C LYS A 173 1.56 16.69 -5.85
N LYS A 174 2.84 16.89 -6.20
CA LYS A 174 3.28 16.99 -7.59
C LYS A 174 3.04 15.64 -8.28
N VAL A 175 1.86 15.47 -8.87
CA VAL A 175 1.54 14.34 -9.72
C VAL A 175 2.19 14.56 -11.07
N SER A 176 3.11 13.69 -11.45
CA SER A 176 3.62 13.61 -12.82
C SER A 176 2.45 13.36 -13.76
N LYS A 177 2.30 14.17 -14.83
CA LYS A 177 1.28 13.95 -15.88
C LYS A 177 1.39 12.58 -16.57
N TYR A 178 2.53 11.89 -16.39
CA TYR A 178 2.84 10.62 -17.04
C TYR A 178 2.77 9.39 -16.11
N ASP A 179 2.82 9.55 -14.78
CA ASP A 179 2.74 8.40 -13.83
C ASP A 179 1.44 7.60 -14.01
N ASN A 180 0.31 8.30 -14.20
CA ASN A 180 -0.99 7.66 -14.36
C ASN A 180 -1.21 7.04 -15.76
N LYS A 181 -0.39 7.40 -16.76
CA LYS A 181 -0.48 6.83 -18.12
C LYS A 181 0.26 5.49 -18.22
N PHE A 182 1.36 5.33 -17.50
CA PHE A 182 1.98 4.02 -17.29
C PHE A 182 1.17 3.14 -16.33
N ALA A 183 0.46 3.74 -15.37
CA ALA A 183 -0.46 3.00 -14.51
C ALA A 183 -1.67 2.43 -15.26
N LYS A 184 -2.13 3.04 -16.36
CA LYS A 184 -3.23 2.49 -17.19
C LYS A 184 -2.81 1.28 -18.02
N LEU A 185 -1.54 1.14 -18.36
CA LEU A 185 -1.02 -0.09 -18.98
C LEU A 185 -0.78 -1.21 -17.94
N GLN A 186 -0.73 -0.85 -16.65
CA GLN A 186 -0.56 -1.78 -15.52
C GLN A 186 -1.85 -2.05 -14.70
N LYS A 187 -2.91 -1.25 -14.87
CA LYS A 187 -4.22 -1.49 -14.26
C LYS A 187 -5.14 -2.21 -15.23
N LYS A 188 -4.94 -3.53 -15.34
CA LYS A 188 -6.07 -4.45 -15.53
C LYS A 188 -7.00 -4.33 -14.30
N PRO A 189 -8.32 -4.43 -14.46
CA PRO A 189 -9.25 -4.39 -13.32
C PRO A 189 -8.90 -5.51 -12.34
N GLU A 190 -9.14 -5.27 -11.06
CA GLU A 190 -9.00 -6.22 -9.94
C GLU A 190 -9.95 -7.42 -10.12
N GLN A 191 -9.69 -8.28 -11.10
CA GLN A 191 -9.81 -9.71 -10.87
C GLN A 191 -8.63 -10.03 -9.97
N THR A 192 -8.90 -10.47 -8.74
CA THR A 192 -7.95 -11.01 -7.76
C THR A 192 -6.63 -11.38 -8.44
N ILE A 193 -5.62 -10.50 -8.35
CA ILE A 193 -4.33 -10.72 -9.01
C ILE A 193 -3.61 -11.80 -8.19
N ASN A 194 -4.06 -13.05 -8.36
CA ASN A 194 -3.35 -14.24 -7.98
C ASN A 194 -2.16 -14.33 -8.93
N PHE A 195 -1.09 -13.62 -8.60
CA PHE A 195 0.21 -13.70 -9.29
C PHE A 195 0.74 -15.14 -9.39
N ARG A 196 0.15 -16.07 -8.62
CA ARG A 196 0.49 -17.49 -8.56
C ARG A 196 -0.11 -18.33 -9.69
N GLU A 197 -1.19 -17.88 -10.32
CA GLU A 197 -1.88 -18.62 -11.41
C GLU A 197 -1.20 -18.40 -12.77
N ASN A 198 -0.65 -17.21 -13.01
CA ASN A 198 0.07 -16.89 -14.26
C ASN A 198 1.57 -17.25 -14.21
N LEU A 199 2.07 -17.77 -13.08
CA LEU A 199 3.42 -18.32 -12.97
C LEU A 199 3.37 -19.82 -13.31
N ARG A 200 4.12 -20.26 -14.33
CA ARG A 200 4.37 -21.70 -14.55
C ARG A 200 5.06 -22.28 -13.32
N GLN A 201 4.33 -23.04 -12.51
CA GLN A 201 4.93 -23.84 -11.45
C GLN A 201 5.67 -25.00 -12.11
N VAL A 202 7.00 -24.92 -12.16
CA VAL A 202 7.84 -26.06 -12.51
C VAL A 202 7.79 -27.01 -11.32
N LYS A 203 7.12 -28.16 -11.47
CA LYS A 203 7.32 -29.30 -10.58
C LYS A 203 8.77 -29.72 -10.74
N THR A 204 9.63 -29.22 -9.87
CA THR A 204 10.99 -29.72 -9.76
C THR A 204 10.89 -31.01 -8.96
N ASP A 205 10.77 -32.14 -9.66
CA ASP A 205 11.19 -33.43 -9.11
C ASP A 205 12.72 -33.39 -8.94
N LYS A 206 13.16 -32.60 -7.96
CA LYS A 206 14.55 -32.56 -7.51
C LYS A 206 14.78 -33.51 -6.34
N PHE A 207 13.96 -34.55 -6.19
CA PHE A 207 14.28 -35.73 -5.39
C PHE A 207 13.58 -36.94 -6.00
N GLY A 208 13.95 -37.29 -7.23
CA GLY A 208 13.69 -38.62 -7.79
C GLY A 208 14.55 -39.68 -7.08
N LEU A 209 14.34 -39.86 -5.78
CA LEU A 209 15.00 -40.87 -4.95
C LEU A 209 13.95 -41.72 -4.22
N GLU A 210 12.86 -42.08 -4.90
CA GLU A 210 11.86 -43.01 -4.34
C GLU A 210 11.44 -44.11 -5.33
N GLN A 211 11.96 -44.15 -6.57
CA GLN A 211 11.73 -45.28 -7.48
C GLN A 211 12.71 -46.45 -7.31
N LEU A 212 13.54 -46.46 -6.26
CA LEU A 212 14.48 -47.55 -5.98
C LEU A 212 14.30 -48.18 -4.59
N LYS A 213 13.07 -48.26 -4.07
CA LYS A 213 12.80 -49.14 -2.93
C LYS A 213 11.34 -49.57 -2.79
N GLY A 214 11.09 -50.82 -3.17
CA GLY A 214 9.97 -51.65 -2.69
C GLY A 214 8.61 -51.33 -3.31
N GLY A 215 7.84 -52.29 -3.79
CA GLY A 215 7.97 -53.73 -3.77
C GLY A 215 6.79 -54.32 -4.53
N LYS A 216 6.94 -55.60 -4.84
CA LYS A 216 5.85 -56.51 -5.26
C LYS A 216 4.61 -56.26 -4.39
N ASP A 217 3.43 -56.27 -4.99
CA ASP A 217 2.51 -57.38 -4.79
C ASP A 217 1.27 -57.28 -5.68
N GLU A 218 0.92 -58.45 -6.21
CA GLU A 218 -0.26 -58.78 -6.99
C GLU A 218 -1.57 -58.60 -6.18
N LYS A 219 -2.67 -58.30 -6.89
CA LYS A 219 -4.05 -58.79 -6.67
C LYS A 219 -4.93 -58.16 -7.77
N LYS A 220 -5.34 -58.90 -8.81
CA LYS A 220 -6.48 -59.84 -8.92
C LYS A 220 -7.84 -59.26 -8.46
N GLU A 221 -8.85 -59.60 -9.29
CA GLU A 221 -10.32 -59.43 -9.15
C GLU A 221 -10.86 -58.10 -9.73
N GLY A 222 -11.92 -58.06 -10.53
CA GLY A 222 -12.89 -59.10 -10.91
C GLY A 222 -13.89 -58.55 -11.95
N GLU A 223 -14.49 -59.52 -12.62
CA GLU A 223 -15.56 -59.53 -13.62
C GLU A 223 -16.90 -58.87 -13.19
N ALA A 224 -17.60 -58.24 -14.15
CA ALA A 224 -19.07 -58.17 -14.29
C ALA A 224 -19.43 -57.25 -15.49
N THR A 225 -19.55 -57.80 -16.71
CA THR A 225 -20.82 -58.13 -17.40
C THR A 225 -21.81 -56.97 -17.54
N ALA A 226 -22.01 -56.55 -18.78
CA ALA A 226 -23.09 -55.71 -19.24
C ALA A 226 -24.37 -56.52 -19.45
N ASP A 227 -25.47 -56.05 -18.86
CA ASP A 227 -26.79 -55.95 -19.49
C ASP A 227 -27.59 -54.83 -18.79
#